data_AF-A0A3A8SWT9-F1
#
_entry.id   AF-A0A3A8SWT9-F1
#
_cell.length_a   1.000
_cell.length_b   1.000
_cell.length_c   1.000
_cell.angle_alpha   90.00
_cell.angle_beta   90.00
_cell.angle_gamma   90.00
#
_symmetry.space_group_name_H-M   'P 1'
#
loop_
_entity.id
_entity.type
_entity.pdbx_description
1 polymer ?
#
loop_
_entity_poly.entity_id
_entity_poly.type
_entity_poly.pdbx_seq_one_letter_code
_entity_poly.pdbx_strand_id
1 'polypeptide(L)'
;MVQIATYFRQGEVFVPIDAFVGPIPDEDYIEGALEFSMGGRSMLTRQEWDYIDQLWAYLVGGVADLQRGETFQTFFPDQPIELSITPDGVGGHATMRVVIGGDVREASVELAVLVAEVLKEARHFFERIQKVLPREAYQQTLQEISTLERMQGSA
;
A
#
# COMPACT_ATOMS: atom_id res chain seq x y z
N MET A 1 16.39 0.89 -0.01
CA MET A 1 15.56 0.86 1.21
C MET A 1 14.15 1.29 0.84
N VAL A 2 13.15 0.53 1.27
CA VAL A 2 11.71 0.85 1.16
C VAL A 2 11.19 0.93 2.59
N GLN A 3 10.35 1.93 2.88
CA GLN A 3 9.71 2.10 4.18
C GLN A 3 8.27 2.53 3.95
N ILE A 4 7.33 1.85 4.61
CA ILE A 4 5.92 2.17 4.56
C ILE A 4 5.41 2.24 6.00
N ALA A 5 4.67 3.29 6.32
CA ALA A 5 3.96 3.42 7.58
C ALA A 5 2.51 3.76 7.31
N THR A 6 1.60 3.15 8.07
CA THR A 6 0.16 3.37 7.93
C THR A 6 -0.38 4.11 9.14
N TYR A 7 -1.31 5.01 8.89
CA TYR A 7 -2.01 5.79 9.91
C TYR A 7 -3.50 5.76 9.65
N PHE A 8 -4.30 5.64 10.71
CA PHE A 8 -5.72 5.99 10.66
C PHE A 8 -5.89 7.48 10.87
N ARG A 9 -6.82 8.09 10.14
CA ARG A 9 -7.17 9.50 10.33
C ARG A 9 -8.37 9.61 11.27
N GLN A 10 -8.25 10.48 12.26
CA GLN A 10 -9.32 10.86 13.17
C GLN A 10 -9.45 12.38 13.17
N GLY A 11 -10.29 12.91 12.28
CA GLY A 11 -10.33 14.34 12.00
C GLY A 11 -8.98 14.83 11.46
N GLU A 12 -8.33 15.75 12.16
CA GLU A 12 -7.02 16.30 11.74
C GLU A 12 -5.81 15.50 12.26
N VAL A 13 -6.04 14.43 13.02
CA VAL A 13 -4.97 13.65 13.66
C VAL A 13 -4.73 12.34 12.91
N PHE A 14 -3.46 12.02 12.69
CA PHE A 14 -3.02 10.74 12.15
C PHE A 14 -2.45 9.87 13.25
N VAL A 15 -3.10 8.73 13.51
CA VAL A 15 -2.74 7.79 14.57
C VAL A 15 -2.09 6.56 13.93
N PRO A 16 -0.84 6.19 14.30
CA PRO A 16 -0.22 4.95 13.84
C PRO A 16 -1.13 3.75 14.10
N ILE A 17 -1.19 2.78 13.18
CA ILE A 17 -2.10 1.63 13.29
C ILE A 17 -1.94 0.82 14.60
N ASP A 18 -0.72 0.74 15.12
CA ASP A 18 -0.41 0.06 16.40
C ASP A 18 -0.88 0.84 17.62
N ALA A 19 -0.89 2.16 17.52
CA ALA A 19 -1.32 3.06 18.58
C ALA A 19 -2.84 3.32 18.55
N PHE A 20 -3.53 2.95 17.47
CA PHE A 20 -4.96 3.16 17.34
C PHE A 20 -5.74 2.34 18.36
N VAL A 21 -6.58 3.01 19.13
CA VAL A 21 -7.50 2.40 20.10
C VAL A 21 -8.85 3.06 19.95
N GLY A 22 -9.90 2.26 19.81
CA GLY A 22 -11.27 2.75 19.69
C GLY A 22 -12.00 2.22 18.44
N PRO A 23 -13.25 2.64 18.24
CA PRO A 23 -14.01 2.31 17.05
C PRO A 23 -13.58 3.15 15.85
N ILE A 24 -13.87 2.68 14.64
CA ILE A 24 -13.77 3.47 13.42
C ILE A 24 -15.07 4.26 13.28
N PRO A 25 -15.03 5.60 13.18
CA PRO A 25 -16.23 6.42 13.19
C PRO A 25 -17.18 6.15 12.01
N ASP A 26 -16.61 5.94 10.83
CA ASP A 26 -17.31 5.57 9.61
C ASP A 26 -16.67 4.32 9.02
N GLU A 27 -17.35 3.20 9.16
CA GLU A 27 -16.83 1.89 8.75
C GLU A 27 -16.76 1.77 7.22
N ASP A 28 -17.60 2.51 6.48
CA ASP A 28 -17.62 2.45 5.01
C ASP A 28 -16.58 3.38 4.38
N TYR A 29 -16.13 4.40 5.12
CA TYR A 29 -15.14 5.39 4.70
C TYR A 29 -13.97 5.47 5.70
N ILE A 30 -13.13 4.44 5.69
CA ILE A 30 -12.00 4.33 6.62
C ILE A 30 -10.87 5.25 6.13
N GLU A 31 -10.85 6.48 6.61
CA GLU A 31 -9.80 7.43 6.26
C GLU A 31 -8.46 7.08 6.93
N GLY A 32 -7.37 7.23 6.18
CA GLY A 32 -6.02 7.05 6.67
C GLY A 32 -4.97 7.45 5.65
N ALA A 33 -3.70 7.28 5.97
CA ALA A 33 -2.61 7.64 5.06
C ALA A 33 -1.50 6.61 5.05
N LEU A 34 -0.84 6.53 3.89
CA LEU A 34 0.43 5.85 3.70
C LEU A 34 1.56 6.88 3.67
N GLU A 35 2.49 6.79 4.61
CA GLU A 35 3.81 7.37 4.41
C GLU A 35 4.67 6.34 3.71
N PHE A 36 4.96 6.57 2.43
CA PHE A 36 5.71 5.66 1.59
C PHE A 36 6.99 6.35 1.14
N SER A 37 8.15 5.78 1.47
CA SER A 37 9.43 6.21 0.93
C SER A 37 10.22 5.06 0.33
N MET A 38 10.95 5.35 -0.74
CA MET A 38 11.82 4.39 -1.41
C MET A 38 13.00 5.09 -2.06
N GLY A 39 14.17 4.45 -2.04
CA GLY A 39 15.39 5.03 -2.63
C GLY A 39 15.79 6.38 -1.99
N GLY A 40 15.40 6.63 -0.73
CA GLY A 40 15.64 7.90 -0.04
C GLY A 40 14.68 9.04 -0.45
N ARG A 41 13.66 8.77 -1.29
CA ARG A 41 12.65 9.73 -1.70
C ARG A 41 11.31 9.45 -1.03
N SER A 42 10.66 10.50 -0.52
CA SER A 42 9.26 10.43 -0.07
C SER A 42 8.34 10.40 -1.29
N MET A 43 7.57 9.32 -1.44
CA MET A 43 6.61 9.12 -2.52
C MET A 43 5.22 9.59 -2.09
N LEU A 44 4.78 9.13 -0.91
CA LEU A 44 3.52 9.50 -0.28
C LEU A 44 3.77 10.00 1.13
N THR A 45 2.98 10.96 1.57
CA THR A 45 2.98 11.51 2.93
C THR A 45 1.57 11.44 3.51
N ARG A 46 1.41 11.87 4.76
CA ARG A 46 0.09 12.01 5.38
C ARG A 46 -0.85 13.02 4.69
N GLN A 47 -0.35 13.87 3.80
CA GLN A 47 -1.19 14.82 3.06
C GLN A 47 -2.03 14.11 1.99
N GLU A 48 -1.53 13.00 1.46
CA GLU A 48 -2.20 12.15 0.47
C GLU A 48 -3.05 11.06 1.16
N TRP A 49 -3.84 11.43 2.16
CA TRP A 49 -4.72 10.51 2.90
C TRP A 49 -5.96 10.12 2.09
N ASP A 50 -6.47 8.89 2.22
CA ASP A 50 -7.63 8.41 1.45
C ASP A 50 -8.32 7.26 2.20
N TYR A 51 -9.21 6.52 1.55
CA TYR A 51 -9.79 5.27 2.07
C TYR A 51 -8.69 4.21 2.14
N ILE A 52 -8.11 4.07 3.33
CA ILE A 52 -6.83 3.39 3.53
C ILE A 52 -6.92 1.88 3.33
N ASP A 53 -8.07 1.28 3.66
CA ASP A 53 -8.30 -0.15 3.47
C ASP A 53 -8.45 -0.51 1.99
N GLN A 54 -9.17 0.31 1.22
CA GLN A 54 -9.28 0.16 -0.23
C GLN A 54 -7.93 0.40 -0.92
N LEU A 55 -7.19 1.43 -0.52
CA LEU A 55 -5.87 1.72 -1.06
C LEU A 55 -4.90 0.56 -0.82
N TRP A 56 -4.88 -0.02 0.38
CA TRP A 56 -4.09 -1.22 0.66
C TRP A 56 -4.53 -2.42 -0.19
N ALA A 57 -5.84 -2.63 -0.38
CA ALA A 57 -6.34 -3.72 -1.22
C ALA A 57 -5.89 -3.56 -2.68
N TYR A 58 -5.87 -2.33 -3.22
CA TYR A 58 -5.35 -2.06 -4.57
C TYR A 58 -3.86 -2.36 -4.67
N LEU A 59 -3.06 -1.98 -3.67
CA LEU A 59 -1.63 -2.29 -3.65
C LEU A 59 -1.36 -3.81 -3.58
N VAL A 60 -2.14 -4.56 -2.79
CA VAL A 60 -2.03 -6.02 -2.73
C VAL A 60 -2.37 -6.65 -4.08
N GLY A 61 -3.48 -6.24 -4.72
CA GLY A 61 -3.83 -6.72 -6.05
C GLY A 61 -2.75 -6.42 -7.09
N GLY A 62 -2.18 -5.20 -7.03
CA GLY A 62 -1.08 -4.78 -7.90
C GLY A 62 0.19 -5.61 -7.75
N VAL A 63 0.46 -6.20 -6.58
CA VAL A 63 1.62 -7.09 -6.40
C VAL A 63 1.54 -8.31 -7.33
N ALA A 64 0.35 -8.84 -7.59
CA ALA A 64 0.19 -9.98 -8.50
C ALA A 64 0.64 -9.62 -9.93
N ASP A 65 0.33 -8.42 -10.39
CA ASP A 65 0.75 -7.89 -11.70
C ASP A 65 2.28 -7.75 -11.74
N LEU A 66 2.86 -7.14 -10.69
CA LEU A 66 4.29 -6.93 -10.57
C LEU A 66 5.09 -8.24 -10.57
N GLN A 67 4.59 -9.29 -9.89
CA GLN A 67 5.23 -10.60 -9.89
C GLN A 67 5.20 -11.29 -11.27
N ARG A 68 4.25 -10.93 -12.14
CA ARG A 68 4.21 -11.37 -13.54
C ARG A 68 5.08 -10.51 -14.47
N GLY A 69 5.73 -9.47 -13.95
CA GLY A 69 6.48 -8.49 -14.72
C GLY A 69 5.59 -7.47 -15.45
N GLU A 70 4.33 -7.36 -15.05
CA GLU A 70 3.36 -6.42 -15.61
C GLU A 70 3.39 -5.08 -14.86
N THR A 71 2.94 -4.01 -15.52
CA THR A 71 2.80 -2.70 -14.88
C THR A 71 1.53 -2.68 -14.04
N PHE A 72 1.65 -2.25 -12.79
CA PHE A 72 0.51 -1.92 -11.94
C PHE A 72 0.22 -0.41 -12.05
N GLN A 73 -1.05 -0.03 -12.19
CA GLN A 73 -1.49 1.36 -12.22
C GLN A 73 -2.87 1.49 -11.58
N THR A 74 -3.04 2.50 -10.73
CA THR A 74 -4.33 2.85 -10.11
C THR A 74 -4.42 4.35 -9.84
N PHE A 75 -5.65 4.81 -9.60
CA PHE A 75 -5.89 6.05 -8.86
C PHE A 75 -6.12 5.73 -7.38
N PHE A 76 -5.93 6.75 -6.55
CA PHE A 76 -6.39 6.72 -5.17
C PHE A 76 -7.93 6.68 -5.14
N PRO A 77 -8.56 6.06 -4.13
CA PRO A 77 -10.01 5.84 -4.12
C PRO A 77 -10.86 7.12 -4.22
N ASP A 78 -10.50 8.18 -3.49
CA ASP A 78 -11.25 9.44 -3.44
C ASP A 78 -10.49 10.62 -4.05
N GLN A 79 -9.15 10.55 -4.10
CA GLN A 79 -8.31 11.61 -4.64
C GLN A 79 -7.83 11.36 -6.07
N PRO A 80 -7.65 12.41 -6.89
CA PRO A 80 -7.07 12.32 -8.24
C PRO A 80 -5.54 12.16 -8.20
N ILE A 81 -5.06 11.22 -7.39
CA ILE A 81 -3.65 10.85 -7.27
C ILE A 81 -3.44 9.58 -8.08
N GLU A 82 -2.55 9.65 -9.07
CA GLU A 82 -2.18 8.49 -9.87
C GLU A 82 -0.96 7.81 -9.25
N LEU A 83 -1.00 6.48 -9.12
CA LEU A 83 0.13 5.67 -8.71
C LEU A 83 0.35 4.58 -9.75
N SER A 84 1.59 4.46 -10.22
CA SER A 84 2.00 3.34 -11.06
C SER A 84 3.34 2.75 -10.61
N ILE A 85 3.52 1.46 -10.86
CA ILE A 85 4.74 0.73 -10.60
C ILE A 85 5.06 -0.11 -11.83
N THR A 86 6.22 0.15 -12.44
CA THR A 86 6.66 -0.49 -13.69
C THR A 86 7.91 -1.32 -13.42
N PRO A 87 7.87 -2.65 -13.56
CA PRO A 87 9.05 -3.51 -13.49
C PRO A 87 10.03 -3.25 -14.64
N ASP A 88 11.31 -3.16 -14.31
CA ASP A 88 12.40 -3.10 -15.28
C ASP A 88 12.79 -4.53 -15.67
N GLY A 89 12.28 -5.03 -16.80
CA GLY A 89 12.38 -6.43 -17.24
C GLY A 89 13.80 -7.01 -17.43
N VAL A 90 14.86 -6.23 -17.20
CA VAL A 90 16.27 -6.64 -17.32
C VAL A 90 17.02 -6.54 -15.98
N GLY A 91 16.61 -5.62 -15.10
CA GLY A 91 17.38 -5.26 -13.90
C GLY A 91 16.82 -5.82 -12.59
N GLY A 92 15.65 -6.45 -12.61
CA GLY A 92 14.96 -6.87 -11.38
C GLY A 92 14.57 -5.70 -10.46
N HIS A 93 14.49 -4.49 -11.03
CA HIS A 93 14.07 -3.27 -10.37
C HIS A 93 12.63 -2.94 -10.75
N ALA A 94 12.01 -2.02 -10.02
CA ALA A 94 10.74 -1.43 -10.38
C ALA A 94 10.77 0.06 -10.10
N THR A 95 10.23 0.83 -11.04
CA THR A 95 10.07 2.27 -10.91
C THR A 95 8.65 2.58 -10.47
N MET A 96 8.51 3.18 -9.29
CA MET A 96 7.24 3.75 -8.83
C MET A 96 7.15 5.20 -9.27
N ARG A 97 5.99 5.58 -9.81
CA ARG A 97 5.63 6.96 -10.16
C ARG A 97 4.32 7.34 -9.48
N VAL A 98 4.30 8.52 -8.85
CA VAL A 98 3.14 9.11 -8.20
C VAL A 98 2.90 10.50 -8.78
N VAL A 99 1.67 10.79 -9.21
CA VAL A 99 1.27 12.09 -9.78
C VAL A 99 0.21 12.75 -8.90
N ILE A 100 0.50 13.95 -8.40
CA ILE A 100 -0.38 14.69 -7.50
C ILE A 100 -0.50 16.13 -8.01
N GLY A 101 -1.64 16.49 -8.59
CA GLY A 101 -1.88 17.88 -9.03
C GLY A 101 -0.81 18.46 -9.98
N GLY A 102 -0.14 17.61 -10.76
CA GLY A 102 0.96 17.99 -11.65
C GLY A 102 2.37 17.83 -11.07
N ASP A 103 2.52 17.62 -9.75
CA ASP A 103 3.77 17.15 -9.14
C ASP A 103 4.00 15.68 -9.50
N VAL A 104 5.23 15.33 -9.88
CA VAL A 104 5.61 13.96 -10.25
C VAL A 104 6.74 13.49 -9.35
N ARG A 105 6.44 12.47 -8.57
CA ARG A 105 7.40 11.77 -7.71
C ARG A 105 7.70 10.42 -8.33
N GLU A 106 8.98 10.12 -8.49
CA GLU A 106 9.48 8.91 -9.13
C GLU A 106 10.73 8.41 -8.40
N ALA A 107 10.80 7.10 -8.19
CA ALA A 107 11.94 6.43 -7.61
C ALA A 107 12.00 4.97 -8.08
N SER A 108 13.20 4.40 -8.13
CA SER A 108 13.43 3.01 -8.51
C SER A 108 14.16 2.26 -7.38
N VAL A 109 13.75 1.01 -7.15
CA VAL A 109 14.37 0.07 -6.21
C VAL A 109 14.26 -1.35 -6.74
N GLU A 110 14.94 -2.30 -6.12
CA GLU A 110 14.76 -3.73 -6.39
C GLU A 110 13.30 -4.15 -6.22
N LEU A 111 12.73 -4.79 -7.24
CA LEU A 111 11.34 -5.24 -7.26
C LEU A 111 11.04 -6.20 -6.11
N ALA A 112 11.96 -7.13 -5.84
CA ALA A 112 11.81 -8.09 -4.75
C ALA A 112 11.70 -7.39 -3.38
N VAL A 113 12.51 -6.34 -3.15
CA VAL A 113 12.47 -5.54 -1.92
C VAL A 113 11.17 -4.74 -1.82
N LEU A 114 10.72 -4.14 -2.92
CA LEU A 114 9.46 -3.40 -2.97
C LEU A 114 8.27 -4.31 -2.63
N VAL A 115 8.16 -5.44 -3.31
CA VAL A 115 7.06 -6.38 -3.10
C VAL A 115 7.07 -6.96 -1.69
N ALA A 116 8.25 -7.34 -1.17
CA ALA A 116 8.36 -7.89 0.17
C ALA A 116 7.89 -6.88 1.25
N GLU A 117 8.28 -5.61 1.13
CA GLU A 117 7.87 -4.58 2.09
C GLU A 117 6.38 -4.24 1.96
N VAL A 118 5.83 -4.17 0.74
CA VAL A 118 4.39 -3.96 0.51
C VAL A 118 3.57 -5.09 1.12
N LEU A 119 3.92 -6.35 0.89
CA LEU A 119 3.19 -7.49 1.45
C LEU A 119 3.27 -7.55 2.97
N LYS A 120 4.46 -7.29 3.53
CA LYS A 120 4.69 -7.23 4.98
C LYS A 120 3.79 -6.19 5.64
N GLU A 121 3.79 -4.96 5.14
CA GLU A 121 3.03 -3.86 5.74
C GLU A 121 1.52 -3.97 5.44
N ALA A 122 1.13 -4.51 4.28
CA ALA A 122 -0.27 -4.82 3.97
C ALA A 122 -0.81 -5.89 4.93
N ARG A 123 -0.06 -6.99 5.15
CA ARG A 123 -0.43 -8.03 6.12
C ARG A 123 -0.63 -7.42 7.50
N HIS A 124 0.34 -6.61 7.93
CA HIS A 124 0.29 -5.97 9.24
C HIS A 124 -0.98 -5.10 9.38
N PHE A 125 -1.27 -4.28 8.37
CA PHE A 125 -2.50 -3.48 8.32
C PHE A 125 -3.76 -4.36 8.38
N PHE A 126 -3.89 -5.36 7.51
CA PHE A 126 -5.09 -6.18 7.43
C PHE A 126 -5.31 -7.05 8.68
N GLU A 127 -4.24 -7.55 9.31
CA GLU A 127 -4.34 -8.24 10.60
C GLU A 127 -4.79 -7.29 11.73
N ARG A 128 -4.38 -6.02 11.68
CA ARG A 128 -4.77 -5.02 12.67
C ARG A 128 -6.23 -4.59 12.49
N ILE A 129 -6.62 -4.22 11.27
CA ILE A 129 -7.98 -3.75 10.96
C ILE A 129 -9.01 -4.87 11.14
N GLN A 130 -8.69 -6.12 10.78
CA GLN A 130 -9.59 -7.27 10.99
C GLN A 130 -9.95 -7.49 12.46
N LYS A 131 -9.07 -7.11 13.40
CA LYS A 131 -9.34 -7.18 14.86
C LYS A 131 -10.23 -6.03 15.34
N VAL A 132 -10.19 -4.89 14.66
CA VAL A 132 -10.98 -3.69 15.00
C VAL A 132 -12.36 -3.76 14.36
N LEU A 133 -12.39 -4.08 13.08
CA LEU A 133 -13.56 -4.14 12.21
C LEU A 133 -13.50 -5.42 11.37
N PRO A 134 -14.05 -6.54 11.88
CA PRO A 134 -13.98 -7.82 11.17
C PRO A 134 -14.80 -7.78 9.87
N ARG A 135 -14.15 -8.01 8.73
CA ARG A 135 -14.81 -8.14 7.42
C ARG A 135 -14.33 -9.37 6.67
N GLU A 136 -15.22 -9.99 5.92
CA GLU A 136 -14.84 -11.14 5.07
C GLU A 136 -13.82 -10.73 4.01
N ALA A 137 -13.99 -9.55 3.41
CA ALA A 137 -13.05 -9.01 2.43
C ALA A 137 -11.60 -8.92 2.97
N TYR A 138 -11.40 -8.48 4.21
CA TYR A 138 -10.06 -8.41 4.80
C TYR A 138 -9.45 -9.80 5.03
N GLN A 139 -10.27 -10.79 5.39
CA GLN A 139 -9.81 -12.19 5.47
C GLN A 139 -9.40 -12.73 4.11
N GLN A 140 -10.15 -12.42 3.06
CA GLN A 140 -9.81 -12.79 1.68
C GLN A 140 -8.49 -12.14 1.26
N THR A 141 -8.29 -10.84 1.52
CA THR A 141 -7.02 -10.16 1.24
C THR A 141 -5.85 -10.77 2.02
N LEU A 142 -6.03 -11.18 3.28
CA LEU A 142 -4.98 -11.89 4.03
C LEU A 142 -4.62 -13.26 3.42
N GLN A 143 -5.58 -13.96 2.84
CA GLN A 143 -5.34 -15.21 2.11
C GLN A 143 -4.59 -14.97 0.79
N GLU A 144 -4.94 -13.89 0.09
CA GLU A 144 -4.24 -13.43 -1.12
C GLU A 144 -2.78 -13.09 -0.81
N ILE A 145 -2.52 -12.29 0.22
CA ILE A 145 -1.15 -11.98 0.67
C ILE A 145 -0.37 -13.26 0.96
N SER A 146 -0.97 -14.22 1.66
CA SER A 146 -0.34 -15.50 1.97
C SER A 146 0.00 -16.32 0.71
N THR A 147 -0.75 -16.13 -0.38
CA THR A 147 -0.49 -16.78 -1.67
C THR A 147 0.67 -16.09 -2.38
N LEU A 148 0.66 -14.75 -2.42
CA LEU A 148 1.71 -13.93 -3.05
C LEU A 148 3.07 -14.11 -2.37
N GLU A 149 3.11 -14.23 -1.05
CA GLU A 149 4.35 -14.50 -0.29
C GLU A 149 4.98 -15.87 -0.65
N ARG A 150 4.15 -16.90 -0.86
CA ARG A 150 4.64 -18.23 -1.27
C ARG A 150 5.22 -18.21 -2.69
N MET A 151 4.65 -17.40 -3.56
CA MET A 151 5.16 -17.21 -4.92
C MET A 151 6.53 -16.53 -4.90
N GLN A 152 6.79 -15.59 -4.00
CA GLN A 152 8.12 -14.97 -3.85
C GLN A 152 9.20 -15.95 -3.37
N GLY A 153 8.87 -16.85 -2.44
CA GLY A 153 9.84 -17.82 -1.88
C GLY A 153 10.15 -19.02 -2.77
N SER A 154 9.51 -19.12 -3.94
CA SER A 154 9.65 -20.26 -4.87
C SER A 154 10.54 -19.96 -6.09
N ALA A 155 11.20 -18.80 -6.13
CA ALA A 155 12.10 -18.34 -7.19
C ALA A 155 13.57 -18.36 -6.74
#